data_AF-A0A520JUR3-F1
#
_entry.id   AF-A0A520JUR3-F1
#
_cell.length_a   1.000
_cell.length_b   1.000
_cell.length_c   1.000
_cell.angle_alpha   90.00
_cell.angle_beta   90.00
_cell.angle_gamma   90.00
#
_symmetry.space_group_name_H-M   'P 1'
#
loop_
_entity.id
_entity.type
_entity.pdbx_description
1 polymer ?
#
loop_
_entity_poly.entity_id
_entity_poly.type
_entity_poly.pdbx_seq_one_letter_code
_entity_poly.pdbx_strand_id
1 'polypeptide(L)'
;MQYFLFFSDHNSSWVAFLFDAQISRSGELSAVCGKKLKSFGINGISRTSKRVDFELKQCRDIVATPDSIIIDKVDRVLNLVCCIFKKMGKTAKTLDEVP
;
A
#
# COMPACT_ATOMS: atom_id res chain seq x y z
N MET A 1 0.35 2.34 -11.20
CA MET A 1 -1.07 2.48 -11.63
C MET A 1 -1.91 1.36 -11.02
N GLN A 2 -1.40 0.12 -11.01
CA GLN A 2 -2.03 -1.07 -10.42
C GLN A 2 -2.61 -0.90 -9.00
N TYR A 3 -1.90 -0.24 -8.08
CA TYR A 3 -2.40 -0.03 -6.71
C TYR A 3 -3.73 0.75 -6.68
N PHE A 4 -3.85 1.82 -7.46
CA PHE A 4 -5.07 2.64 -7.52
C PHE A 4 -6.23 1.88 -8.16
N LEU A 5 -5.97 1.13 -9.23
CA LEU A 5 -6.96 0.23 -9.84
C LEU A 5 -7.42 -0.85 -8.87
N PHE A 6 -6.52 -1.38 -8.04
CA PHE A 6 -6.89 -2.35 -7.01
C PHE A 6 -7.87 -1.77 -6.00
N PHE A 7 -7.59 -0.59 -5.43
CA PHE A 7 -8.48 0.04 -4.45
C PHE A 7 -9.78 0.56 -5.07
N SER A 8 -9.76 1.04 -6.31
CA SER A 8 -10.96 1.47 -7.04
C SER A 8 -11.95 0.31 -7.23
N ASP A 9 -11.45 -0.90 -7.53
CA ASP A 9 -12.30 -2.07 -7.81
C ASP A 9 -12.90 -2.69 -6.53
N HIS A 10 -12.31 -2.42 -5.37
CA HIS A 10 -12.72 -2.99 -4.08
C HIS A 10 -13.60 -2.06 -3.23
N ASN A 11 -14.06 -0.92 -3.78
CA ASN A 11 -14.98 0.04 -3.15
C ASN A 11 -14.67 0.35 -1.67
N SER A 12 -13.40 0.65 -1.37
CA SER A 12 -13.01 1.07 -0.01
C SER A 12 -13.63 2.43 0.32
N SER A 13 -14.26 2.55 1.48
CA SER A 13 -14.90 3.80 1.94
C SER A 13 -13.90 4.94 2.12
N TRP A 14 -12.66 4.61 2.51
CA TRP A 14 -11.56 5.56 2.66
C TRP A 14 -10.19 4.86 2.63
N VAL A 15 -9.16 5.50 2.07
CA VAL A 15 -7.78 4.97 2.00
C VAL A 15 -6.76 6.01 2.45
N ALA A 16 -5.75 5.58 3.23
CA ALA A 16 -4.55 6.38 3.52
C ALA A 16 -3.30 5.76 2.91
N PHE A 17 -2.59 6.52 2.10
CA PHE A 17 -1.22 6.20 1.71
C PHE A 17 -0.25 6.88 2.67
N LEU A 18 0.56 6.07 3.36
CA LEU A 18 1.65 6.55 4.19
C LEU A 18 3.00 6.26 3.51
N PHE A 19 3.84 7.30 3.43
CA PHE A 19 5.21 7.20 2.95
C PHE A 19 6.17 7.59 4.06
N ASP A 20 7.34 6.94 4.11
CA ASP A 20 8.36 7.31 5.09
C ASP A 20 8.99 8.65 4.70
N ALA A 21 8.86 9.64 5.60
CA ALA A 21 9.38 10.99 5.42
C ALA A 21 10.92 11.03 5.36
N GLN A 22 11.60 10.01 5.90
CA GLN A 22 13.05 9.90 5.87
C GLN A 22 13.57 9.41 4.51
N ILE A 23 12.70 8.85 3.66
CA ILE A 23 13.05 8.47 2.30
C ILE A 23 13.02 9.70 1.38
N SER A 24 14.10 9.88 0.62
CA SER A 24 14.22 10.97 -0.35
C SER A 24 13.04 10.98 -1.33
N ARG A 25 12.54 12.17 -1.68
CA ARG A 25 11.41 12.40 -2.59
C ARG A 25 10.08 11.75 -2.17
N SER A 26 9.96 11.25 -0.94
CA SER A 26 8.69 10.72 -0.40
C SER A 26 7.56 11.76 -0.40
N GLY A 27 7.90 13.03 -0.17
CA GLY A 27 6.96 14.15 -0.26
C GLY A 27 6.41 14.36 -1.66
N GLU A 28 7.28 14.34 -2.68
CA GLU A 28 6.88 14.41 -4.09
C GLU A 28 5.99 13.22 -4.47
N LEU A 29 6.41 12.00 -4.08
CA LEU A 29 5.65 10.78 -4.34
C LEU A 29 4.27 10.83 -3.68
N SER A 30 4.20 11.31 -2.44
CA SER A 30 2.93 11.52 -1.73
C SER A 30 2.03 12.53 -2.45
N ALA A 31 2.58 13.65 -2.93
CA ALA A 31 1.81 14.62 -3.69
C ALA A 31 1.26 14.02 -5.00
N VAL A 32 2.07 13.23 -5.71
CA VAL A 32 1.63 12.51 -6.92
C VAL A 32 0.54 11.50 -6.61
N CYS A 33 0.68 10.72 -5.53
CA CYS A 33 -0.34 9.77 -5.10
C CYS A 33 -1.65 10.46 -4.69
N GLY A 34 -1.57 11.58 -3.98
CA GLY A 34 -2.73 12.39 -3.62
C GLY A 34 -3.49 12.91 -4.85
N LYS A 35 -2.78 13.35 -5.90
CA LYS A 35 -3.41 13.73 -7.18
C LYS A 35 -4.10 12.53 -7.84
N LYS A 36 -3.50 11.34 -7.78
CA LYS A 36 -4.08 10.11 -8.32
C LYS A 36 -5.32 9.66 -7.55
N LEU A 37 -5.34 9.75 -6.22
CA LEU A 37 -6.56 9.47 -5.45
C LEU A 37 -7.74 10.29 -5.98
N LYS A 38 -7.54 11.59 -6.17
CA LYS A 38 -8.55 12.50 -6.72
C LYS A 38 -8.95 12.14 -8.15
N SER A 39 -7.99 11.85 -9.03
CA SER A 39 -8.30 11.54 -10.44
C SER A 39 -9.04 10.21 -10.62
N PHE A 40 -8.86 9.27 -9.70
CA PHE A 40 -9.57 7.99 -9.68
C PHE A 40 -10.87 8.03 -8.84
N GLY A 41 -11.23 9.18 -8.25
CA GLY A 41 -12.43 9.29 -7.40
C GLY A 41 -12.35 8.50 -6.10
N ILE A 42 -11.15 8.13 -5.65
CA ILE A 42 -10.93 7.35 -4.42
C ILE A 42 -10.94 8.32 -3.24
N ASN A 43 -11.85 8.11 -2.30
CA ASN A 43 -11.88 8.85 -1.05
C ASN A 43 -10.66 8.49 -0.20
N GLY A 44 -9.85 9.47 0.18
CA GLY A 44 -8.60 9.18 0.88
C GLY A 44 -7.60 10.32 0.95
N ILE A 45 -6.47 10.03 1.57
CA ILE A 45 -5.33 10.94 1.68
C ILE A 45 -4.01 10.24 1.32
N SER A 46 -3.02 11.07 1.00
CA SER A 46 -1.64 10.64 0.88
C SER A 46 -0.77 11.57 1.71
N ARG A 47 0.05 11.01 2.60
CA ARG A 47 0.94 11.79 3.46
C ARG A 47 2.27 11.08 3.73
N THR A 48 3.24 11.86 4.17
CA THR A 48 4.47 11.32 4.75
C THR A 48 4.35 11.21 6.27
N SER A 49 5.14 10.32 6.86
CA SER A 49 5.31 10.20 8.32
C SER A 49 6.75 9.85 8.66
N LYS A 50 7.27 10.37 9.78
CA LYS A 50 8.57 9.97 10.33
C LYS A 50 8.52 8.63 11.08
N ARG A 51 7.34 8.04 11.24
CA ARG A 51 7.11 6.84 12.07
C ARG A 51 6.10 5.89 11.43
N VAL A 52 6.25 5.63 10.11
CA VAL A 52 5.31 4.79 9.34
C VAL A 52 5.08 3.43 10.00
N ASP A 53 6.16 2.71 10.32
CA ASP A 53 6.08 1.41 11.00
C ASP A 53 5.23 1.42 12.26
N PHE A 54 5.39 2.45 13.09
CA PHE A 54 4.65 2.57 14.34
C PHE A 54 3.17 2.83 14.05
N GLU A 55 2.87 3.73 13.13
CA GLU A 55 1.48 4.03 12.74
C GLU A 55 0.79 2.82 12.12
N LEU A 56 1.47 2.04 11.29
CA LEU A 56 0.93 0.81 10.72
C LEU A 56 0.66 -0.25 11.80
N LYS A 57 1.60 -0.43 12.75
CA LYS A 57 1.43 -1.38 13.88
C LYS A 57 0.32 -0.99 14.84
N GLN A 58 -0.04 0.28 14.92
CA GLN A 58 -1.13 0.78 15.76
C GLN A 58 -2.46 0.90 15.01
N CYS A 59 -2.45 0.67 13.69
CA CYS A 59 -3.65 0.72 12.87
C CYS A 59 -4.62 -0.40 13.28
N ARG A 60 -5.88 -0.04 13.53
CA ARG A 60 -6.96 -1.00 13.84
C ARG A 60 -7.78 -1.41 12.61
N ASP A 61 -7.55 -0.73 11.50
CA ASP A 61 -8.14 -1.03 10.20
C ASP A 61 -7.25 -1.99 9.40
N ILE A 62 -7.53 -2.16 8.11
CA ILE A 62 -6.76 -3.03 7.23
C ILE A 62 -5.47 -2.33 6.81
N VAL A 63 -4.33 -2.94 7.11
CA VAL A 63 -3.01 -2.50 6.64
C VAL A 63 -2.71 -3.16 5.30
N ALA A 64 -2.43 -2.38 4.26
CA ALA A 64 -1.98 -2.90 2.97
C ALA A 64 -0.49 -2.58 2.77
N THR A 65 0.37 -3.61 2.77
CA THR A 65 1.83 -3.42 2.72
C THR A 65 2.53 -4.57 1.98
N PRO A 66 3.67 -4.31 1.31
CA PRO A 66 4.56 -5.35 0.81
C PRO A 66 5.55 -5.87 1.88
N ASP A 67 5.68 -5.19 3.02
CA ASP A 67 6.71 -5.49 4.03
C ASP A 67 6.30 -6.66 4.94
N SER A 68 7.07 -7.75 4.90
CA SER A 68 6.82 -8.95 5.71
C SER A 68 6.89 -8.69 7.21
N ILE A 69 7.78 -7.82 7.68
CA ILE A 69 7.92 -7.51 9.10
C ILE A 69 6.67 -6.79 9.62
N ILE A 70 6.05 -5.95 8.79
CA ILE A 70 4.78 -5.33 9.15
C ILE A 70 3.65 -6.36 9.08
N ILE A 71 3.61 -7.20 8.03
CA ILE A 71 2.62 -8.28 7.87
C ILE A 71 2.55 -9.16 9.12
N ASP A 72 3.69 -9.55 9.68
CA ASP A 72 3.75 -10.42 10.85
C ASP A 72 3.34 -9.74 12.16
N LYS A 73 3.21 -8.40 12.17
CA LYS A 73 3.01 -7.58 13.38
C LYS A 73 1.66 -6.88 13.45
N VAL A 74 0.81 -6.99 12.43
CA VAL A 74 -0.50 -6.34 12.39
C VAL A 74 -1.62 -7.37 12.31
N ASP A 75 -2.72 -7.12 13.02
CA ASP A 75 -3.82 -8.09 13.15
C ASP A 75 -4.59 -8.31 11.83
N ARG A 76 -4.68 -7.27 10.99
CA ARG A 76 -5.45 -7.26 9.74
C ARG A 76 -4.62 -6.72 8.60
N VAL A 77 -4.12 -7.61 7.75
CA VAL A 77 -3.17 -7.24 6.71
C VAL A 77 -3.50 -7.80 5.33
N LEU A 78 -3.29 -6.97 4.32
CA LEU A 78 -3.25 -7.35 2.92
C LEU A 78 -1.81 -7.28 2.42
N ASN A 79 -1.25 -8.43 2.05
CA ASN A 79 0.00 -8.45 1.29
C ASN A 79 -0.28 -7.90 -0.13
N LEU A 80 0.08 -6.64 -0.31
CA LEU A 80 -0.31 -5.87 -1.50
C LEU A 80 0.34 -6.40 -2.78
N VAL A 81 1.54 -6.97 -2.67
CA VAL A 81 2.23 -7.65 -3.78
C VAL A 81 1.41 -8.87 -4.21
N CYS A 82 1.09 -9.76 -3.27
CA CYS A 82 0.27 -10.93 -3.58
C CYS A 82 -1.09 -10.56 -4.19
N CYS A 83 -1.75 -9.52 -3.68
CA CYS A 83 -3.02 -9.03 -4.23
C CYS A 83 -2.90 -8.61 -5.70
N ILE A 84 -1.86 -7.84 -6.03
CA ILE A 84 -1.63 -7.39 -7.42
C ILE A 84 -1.26 -8.55 -8.33
N PHE A 85 -0.39 -9.44 -7.88
CA PHE A 85 0.02 -10.62 -8.66
C PHE A 85 -1.19 -11.51 -8.98
N LYS A 86 -2.03 -11.81 -7.98
CA LYS A 86 -3.30 -12.53 -8.17
C LYS A 86 -4.19 -11.83 -9.19
N LYS A 87 -4.34 -10.51 -9.11
CA LYS A 87 -5.12 -9.72 -10.08
C LYS A 87 -4.54 -9.78 -11.50
N MET A 88 -3.23 -9.92 -11.63
CA MET A 88 -2.55 -10.06 -12.93
C MET A 88 -2.56 -11.49 -13.47
N GLY A 89 -3.15 -12.47 -12.76
CA GLY A 89 -3.08 -13.88 -13.11
C GLY A 89 -1.66 -14.45 -13.02
N LYS A 90 -0.79 -13.86 -12.20
CA LYS A 90 0.60 -14.27 -12.01
C LYS A 90 0.79 -14.77 -10.58
N THR A 91 1.65 -15.77 -10.42
CA THR A 91 2.09 -16.24 -9.09
C THR A 91 3.48 -15.70 -8.83
N ALA A 92 3.69 -15.08 -7.68
CA ALA A 92 5.04 -14.72 -7.23
C ALA A 92 5.80 -16.02 -6.97
N LYS A 93 7.00 -16.13 -7.54
CA LYS A 93 7.92 -17.25 -7.30
C LYS A 93 9.03 -16.80 -6.37
N THR A 94 9.52 -17.69 -5.53
CA THR A 94 10.78 -17.46 -4.79
C THR A 94 11.96 -17.59 -5.76
N LEU A 95 13.11 -16.99 -5.42
CA LEU A 95 14.31 -17.07 -6.24
C LEU A 95 14.79 -18.52 -6.43
N ASP A 96 14.46 -19.39 -5.47
CA ASP A 96 14.74 -20.83 -5.51
C ASP A 96 13.86 -21.60 -6.51
N GLU A 97 12.81 -20.96 -7.06
CA GLU A 97 11.85 -21.54 -8.01
C GLU A 97 12.05 -21.05 -9.46
N VAL A 98 13.09 -20.25 -9.71
CA VAL A 98 13.46 -19.77 -11.05
C VAL A 98 14.68 -20.58 -11.54
N PRO A 99 14.59 -21.25 -12.70
CA PRO A 99 15.66 -22.10 -13.23
C PRO A 99 16.91 -21.33 -13.64
#